data_AF-A0A0A9W8F3-F1
#
_entry.id   AF-A0A0A9W8F3-F1
#
_cell.length_a   1.000
_cell.length_b   1.000
_cell.length_c   1.000
_cell.angle_alpha   90.00
_cell.angle_beta   90.00
_cell.angle_gamma   90.00
#
_symmetry.space_group_name_H-M   'P 1'
#
loop_
_entity.id
_entity.type
_entity.pdbx_description
1 polymer ?
#
loop_
_entity_poly.entity_id
_entity_poly.type
_entity_poly.pdbx_seq_one_letter_code
_entity_poly.pdbx_strand_id
1 'polypeptide(L)'
;MLSGLRSRFKQMVFSQDAGAKSSYSSNSIIETHTVPPEKILIENEQFKDIVFSVIRNIKDPEKPSTLEDLNVVYEDGIQITRNFDNTVFKVLVEFTPTVPHCSLASLIGLCIVVKLQKSIPQQTRFKLRVILKKGSHNTVDEIVKQINDKERVAAAMEIGGLKELVAKCISEEINLNQVPMLIGQGNNLVMLKRFLPFQWC
;
A
#
# COMPACT_ATOMS: atom_id res chain seq x y z
N MET A 1 -39.70 11.01 38.48
CA MET A 1 -38.25 11.26 38.63
C MET A 1 -37.62 10.98 37.28
N LEU A 2 -37.42 12.02 36.46
CA LEU A 2 -36.10 12.60 36.14
C LEU A 2 -35.16 11.53 35.58
N SER A 3 -34.58 11.56 34.38
CA SER A 3 -34.29 12.58 33.36
C SER A 3 -33.53 11.79 32.28
N GLY A 4 -33.63 11.95 30.97
CA GLY A 4 -33.57 13.17 30.20
C GLY A 4 -32.51 13.00 29.09
N LEU A 5 -32.92 13.40 27.88
CA LEU A 5 -32.12 14.02 26.81
C LEU A 5 -31.19 13.20 25.89
N ARG A 6 -31.65 13.13 24.62
CA ARG A 6 -31.10 13.72 23.35
C ARG A 6 -31.07 12.64 22.25
N SER A 7 -31.98 12.58 21.26
CA SER A 7 -32.37 13.59 20.24
C SER A 7 -31.14 14.09 19.47
N ARG A 8 -30.99 13.95 18.15
CA ARG A 8 -31.81 14.44 17.02
C ARG A 8 -31.16 13.91 15.70
N PHE A 9 -31.72 13.86 14.50
CA PHE A 9 -33.02 14.16 13.89
C PHE A 9 -32.93 13.57 12.47
N LYS A 10 -33.98 12.91 11.99
CA LYS A 10 -34.20 12.60 10.58
C LYS A 10 -35.42 13.43 10.15
N GLN A 11 -35.25 14.21 9.08
CA GLN A 11 -36.25 14.53 8.04
C GLN A 11 -37.50 15.37 8.37
N MET A 12 -37.67 16.47 7.63
CA MET A 12 -38.90 17.04 7.00
C MET A 12 -38.61 18.49 6.55
N VAL A 13 -39.23 19.17 5.57
CA VAL A 13 -40.04 18.94 4.35
C VAL A 13 -40.63 20.33 3.98
N PHE A 14 -40.69 20.67 2.67
CA PHE A 14 -41.49 21.74 2.00
C PHE A 14 -41.09 23.22 2.21
N SER A 15 -41.17 24.13 1.22
CA SER A 15 -42.30 24.44 0.32
C SER A 15 -41.90 24.99 -1.06
N GLN A 16 -42.86 24.95 -2.01
CA GLN A 16 -42.85 25.57 -3.35
C GLN A 16 -43.24 27.06 -3.28
N ASP A 17 -42.74 27.91 -4.19
CA ASP A 17 -43.52 28.90 -4.96
C ASP A 17 -42.70 29.61 -6.06
N ALA A 18 -43.41 30.20 -7.02
CA ALA A 18 -43.01 30.52 -8.40
C ALA A 18 -42.31 31.88 -8.66
N GLY A 19 -41.51 31.91 -9.74
CA GLY A 19 -41.50 32.98 -10.76
C GLY A 19 -40.83 34.35 -10.49
N ALA A 20 -39.59 34.55 -10.99
CA ALA A 20 -39.11 35.83 -11.56
C ALA A 20 -37.80 35.64 -12.34
N LYS A 21 -37.74 36.16 -13.59
CA LYS A 21 -36.51 36.28 -14.40
C LYS A 21 -35.73 37.53 -13.97
N SER A 22 -34.41 37.41 -13.82
CA SER A 22 -33.46 38.48 -14.16
C SER A 22 -32.07 37.91 -14.38
N SER A 23 -31.48 38.32 -15.49
CA SER A 23 -30.15 38.04 -16.02
C SER A 23 -29.07 38.87 -15.32
N TYR A 24 -27.97 38.24 -14.89
CA TYR A 24 -26.62 38.80 -15.06
C TYR A 24 -25.50 37.76 -14.79
N SER A 25 -24.36 38.09 -15.37
CA SER A 25 -23.20 37.28 -15.76
C SER A 25 -22.27 36.81 -14.62
N SER A 26 -21.68 35.63 -14.86
CA SER A 26 -20.31 35.18 -14.50
C SER A 26 -19.86 35.16 -13.03
N ASN A 27 -19.54 33.96 -12.51
CA ASN A 27 -18.16 33.64 -12.07
C ASN A 27 -18.02 32.16 -11.64
N SER A 28 -17.12 31.46 -12.35
CA SER A 28 -16.37 30.25 -11.99
C SER A 28 -17.07 29.17 -11.15
N ILE A 29 -17.70 28.20 -11.80
CA ILE A 29 -17.90 26.89 -11.18
C ILE A 29 -16.52 26.22 -11.14
N ILE A 30 -15.93 26.16 -9.96
CA ILE A 30 -14.80 25.29 -9.66
C ILE A 30 -15.32 23.86 -9.90
N GLU A 31 -14.92 23.26 -11.02
CA GLU A 31 -15.06 21.83 -11.24
C GLU A 31 -14.25 21.12 -10.16
N THR A 32 -14.93 20.77 -9.06
CA THR A 32 -14.42 19.77 -8.15
C THR A 32 -14.41 18.46 -8.92
N HIS A 33 -13.26 18.15 -9.53
CA HIS A 33 -12.94 16.85 -10.12
C HIS A 33 -13.01 15.78 -9.02
N THR A 34 -14.23 15.42 -8.63
CA THR A 34 -14.49 14.31 -7.72
C THR A 34 -14.53 13.07 -8.59
N VAL A 35 -13.41 12.34 -8.61
CA VAL A 35 -13.31 11.04 -9.29
C VAL A 35 -14.45 10.15 -8.76
N PRO A 36 -15.26 9.53 -9.62
CA PRO A 36 -16.35 8.67 -9.19
C PRO A 36 -15.84 7.57 -8.23
N PRO A 37 -16.58 7.27 -7.15
CA PRO A 37 -16.14 6.30 -6.13
C PRO A 37 -15.86 4.92 -6.72
N GLU A 38 -16.59 4.50 -7.76
CA GLU A 38 -16.39 3.21 -8.45
C GLU A 38 -15.02 3.10 -9.11
N LYS A 39 -14.52 4.17 -9.74
CA LYS A 39 -13.22 4.17 -10.40
C LYS A 39 -12.07 4.01 -9.40
N ILE A 40 -12.21 4.60 -8.21
CA ILE A 40 -11.23 4.48 -7.12
C ILE A 40 -11.15 3.04 -6.62
N LEU A 41 -12.30 2.37 -6.48
CA LEU A 41 -12.36 0.97 -6.04
C LEU A 41 -11.66 0.05 -7.03
N ILE A 42 -11.93 0.20 -8.33
CA ILE A 42 -11.29 -0.60 -9.38
C ILE A 42 -9.77 -0.40 -9.35
N GLU A 43 -9.30 0.85 -9.31
CA GLU A 43 -7.87 1.13 -9.29
C GLU A 43 -7.18 0.64 -8.00
N ASN A 44 -7.88 0.62 -6.86
CA ASN A 44 -7.36 0.07 -5.61
C ASN A 44 -7.24 -1.45 -5.66
N GLU A 45 -8.23 -2.15 -6.19
CA GLU A 45 -8.19 -3.61 -6.39
C GLU A 45 -7.06 -3.99 -7.37
N GLN A 46 -6.96 -3.30 -8.50
CA GLN A 46 -5.86 -3.57 -9.44
C GLN A 46 -4.48 -3.33 -8.80
N PHE A 47 -4.35 -2.31 -7.96
CA PHE A 47 -3.08 -2.07 -7.26
C PHE A 47 -2.82 -3.12 -6.16
N LYS A 48 -3.88 -3.63 -5.51
CA LYS A 48 -3.81 -4.75 -4.57
C LYS A 48 -3.24 -6.00 -5.25
N ASP A 49 -3.72 -6.32 -6.45
CA ASP A 49 -3.24 -7.45 -7.25
C ASP A 49 -1.74 -7.32 -7.59
N ILE A 50 -1.31 -6.12 -7.95
CA ILE A 50 0.11 -5.83 -8.23
C ILE A 50 0.94 -6.04 -6.96
N VAL A 51 0.53 -5.47 -5.82
CA VAL A 51 1.23 -5.63 -4.53
C VAL A 51 1.32 -7.11 -4.15
N PHE A 52 0.21 -7.86 -4.27
CA PHE A 52 0.18 -9.28 -3.98
C PHE A 52 1.13 -10.06 -4.90
N SER A 53 1.07 -9.81 -6.21
CA SER A 53 1.94 -10.44 -7.20
C SER A 53 3.43 -10.20 -6.93
N VAL A 54 3.78 -9.05 -6.34
CA VAL A 54 5.16 -8.71 -6.00
C VAL A 54 5.65 -9.48 -4.76
N ILE A 55 4.80 -9.65 -3.74
CA ILE A 55 5.21 -10.24 -2.46
C ILE A 55 5.01 -11.76 -2.39
N ARG A 56 4.11 -12.34 -3.19
CA ARG A 56 3.82 -13.78 -3.20
C ARG A 56 5.05 -14.64 -3.46
N ASN A 57 5.94 -14.19 -4.36
CA ASN A 57 7.12 -14.95 -4.80
C ASN A 57 8.34 -14.78 -3.89
N ILE A 58 8.23 -14.03 -2.79
CA ILE A 58 9.31 -13.93 -1.80
C ILE A 58 9.52 -15.32 -1.20
N LYS A 59 10.77 -15.77 -1.10
CA LYS A 59 11.13 -17.04 -0.46
C LYS A 59 11.35 -16.84 1.03
N ASP A 60 10.97 -17.85 1.80
CA ASP A 60 11.23 -17.87 3.24
C ASP A 60 12.76 -18.02 3.51
N PRO A 61 13.32 -17.34 4.52
CA PRO A 61 14.74 -17.44 4.85
C PRO A 61 15.20 -18.84 5.29
N GLU A 62 14.31 -19.62 5.89
CA GLU A 62 14.58 -20.94 6.44
C GLU A 62 14.04 -22.07 5.57
N LYS A 63 12.98 -21.81 4.79
CA LYS A 63 12.31 -22.81 3.94
C LYS A 63 12.45 -22.49 2.45
N PRO A 64 12.55 -23.50 1.57
CA PRO A 64 12.62 -23.28 0.12
C PRO A 64 11.28 -22.83 -0.51
N SER A 65 10.20 -22.78 0.27
CA SER A 65 8.85 -22.39 -0.16
C SER A 65 8.66 -20.88 -0.22
N THR A 66 7.65 -20.44 -0.96
CA THR A 66 7.30 -19.02 -1.01
C THR A 66 6.46 -18.59 0.20
N LEU A 67 6.38 -17.28 0.44
CA LEU A 67 5.54 -16.73 1.51
C LEU A 67 4.04 -17.02 1.26
N GLU A 68 3.62 -17.14 0.01
CA GLU A 68 2.26 -17.56 -0.36
C GLU A 68 2.00 -19.01 0.02
N ASP A 69 2.89 -19.94 -0.37
CA ASP A 69 2.75 -21.38 -0.06
C ASP A 69 2.67 -21.66 1.45
N LEU A 70 3.34 -20.81 2.24
CA LEU A 70 3.39 -20.90 3.70
C LEU A 70 2.25 -20.15 4.40
N ASN A 71 1.32 -19.55 3.65
CA ASN A 71 0.25 -18.68 4.15
C ASN A 71 0.78 -17.53 5.03
N VAL A 72 2.01 -17.08 4.79
CA VAL A 72 2.61 -15.94 5.48
C VAL A 72 2.02 -14.65 4.95
N VAL A 73 1.84 -14.57 3.63
CA VAL A 73 1.14 -13.48 2.94
C VAL A 73 -0.10 -14.03 2.24
N TYR A 74 -1.16 -13.24 2.20
CA TYR A 74 -2.44 -13.59 1.61
C TYR A 74 -3.15 -12.34 1.11
N GLU A 75 -4.04 -12.47 0.12
CA GLU A 75 -4.72 -11.33 -0.51
C GLU A 75 -5.53 -10.49 0.49
N ASP A 76 -6.23 -11.12 1.42
CA ASP A 76 -7.03 -10.43 2.45
C ASP A 76 -6.18 -9.63 3.45
N GLY A 77 -4.87 -9.93 3.52
CA GLY A 77 -3.92 -9.20 4.36
C GLY A 77 -3.47 -7.89 3.74
N ILE A 78 -3.77 -7.65 2.46
CA ILE A 78 -3.39 -6.44 1.75
C ILE A 78 -4.58 -5.48 1.69
N GLN A 79 -4.39 -4.28 2.21
CA GLN A 79 -5.38 -3.22 2.14
C GLN A 79 -4.80 -2.01 1.41
N ILE A 80 -5.50 -1.60 0.35
CA ILE A 80 -5.17 -0.41 -0.43
C ILE A 80 -6.21 0.66 -0.14
N THR A 81 -5.76 1.85 0.24
CA THR A 81 -6.64 3.01 0.47
C THR A 81 -6.02 4.24 -0.17
N ARG A 82 -6.86 5.19 -0.61
CA ARG A 82 -6.39 6.50 -1.08
C ARG A 82 -6.56 7.58 -0.03
N ASN A 83 -5.70 8.59 -0.10
CA ASN A 83 -5.95 9.84 0.60
C ASN A 83 -7.13 10.59 -0.03
N PHE A 84 -7.64 11.60 0.68
CA PHE A 84 -8.73 12.47 0.24
C PHE A 84 -8.47 13.15 -1.12
N ASP A 85 -7.20 13.35 -1.47
CA ASP A 85 -6.76 13.95 -2.73
C ASP A 85 -6.55 12.92 -3.86
N ASN A 86 -6.74 11.63 -3.60
CA ASN A 86 -6.51 10.52 -4.53
C ASN A 86 -5.12 10.47 -5.18
N THR A 87 -4.12 11.18 -4.65
CA THR A 87 -2.78 11.26 -5.24
C THR A 87 -1.80 10.22 -4.69
N VAL A 88 -2.05 9.72 -3.48
CA VAL A 88 -1.15 8.79 -2.77
C VAL A 88 -1.89 7.52 -2.35
N PHE A 89 -1.33 6.37 -2.71
CA PHE A 89 -1.77 5.07 -2.24
C PHE A 89 -1.24 4.80 -0.83
N LYS A 90 -2.10 4.34 0.08
CA LYS A 90 -1.72 3.77 1.37
C LYS A 90 -1.81 2.26 1.22
N VAL A 91 -0.67 1.59 1.34
CA VAL A 91 -0.55 0.13 1.26
C VAL A 91 -0.32 -0.38 2.67
N LEU A 92 -1.28 -1.13 3.20
CA LEU A 92 -1.10 -1.90 4.43
C LEU A 92 -0.93 -3.36 4.04
N VAL A 93 0.15 -3.98 4.51
CA VAL A 93 0.39 -5.42 4.34
C VAL A 93 0.41 -6.06 5.71
N GLU A 94 -0.55 -6.94 5.98
CA GLU A 94 -0.54 -7.85 7.12
C GLU A 94 0.08 -9.19 6.72
N PHE A 95 0.99 -9.68 7.55
CA PHE A 95 1.59 -11.01 7.37
C PHE A 95 1.60 -11.80 8.68
N THR A 96 1.65 -13.12 8.56
CA THR A 96 1.72 -14.05 9.70
C THR A 96 3.04 -14.82 9.64
N PRO A 97 3.97 -14.64 10.58
CA PRO A 97 5.24 -15.35 10.54
C PRO A 97 5.04 -16.87 10.68
N THR A 98 5.87 -17.66 10.01
CA THR A 98 5.82 -19.13 10.06
C THR A 98 6.14 -19.71 11.43
N VAL A 99 6.98 -19.02 12.21
CA VAL A 99 7.43 -19.43 13.54
C VAL A 99 7.39 -18.20 14.47
N PRO A 100 7.01 -18.35 15.76
CA PRO A 100 7.00 -17.26 16.72
C PRO A 100 8.43 -16.93 17.22
N HIS A 101 9.37 -16.72 16.30
CA HIS A 101 10.71 -16.20 16.60
C HIS A 101 10.84 -14.78 16.03
N CYS A 102 11.19 -13.82 16.90
CA CYS A 102 11.31 -12.40 16.54
C CYS A 102 12.17 -12.16 15.29
N SER A 103 13.32 -12.85 15.22
CA SER A 103 14.34 -12.61 14.20
C SER A 103 13.80 -12.91 12.80
N LEU A 104 13.09 -14.03 12.65
CA LEU A 104 12.53 -14.44 11.37
C LEU A 104 11.40 -13.50 10.93
N ALA A 105 10.54 -13.11 11.86
CA ALA A 105 9.46 -12.16 11.62
C ALA A 105 9.98 -10.79 11.14
N SER A 106 11.04 -10.27 11.77
CA SER A 106 11.68 -9.02 11.35
C SER A 106 12.32 -9.15 9.96
N LEU A 107 12.98 -10.28 9.67
CA LEU A 107 13.61 -10.54 8.38
C LEU A 107 12.59 -10.66 7.24
N ILE A 108 11.49 -11.38 7.46
CA ILE A 108 10.38 -11.49 6.49
C ILE A 108 9.79 -10.09 6.24
N GLY A 109 9.50 -9.33 7.30
CA GLY A 109 9.00 -7.96 7.17
C GLY A 109 9.95 -7.04 6.40
N LEU A 110 11.27 -7.15 6.64
CA LEU A 110 12.28 -6.43 5.89
C LEU A 110 12.28 -6.82 4.41
N CYS A 111 12.18 -8.12 4.09
CA CYS A 111 12.10 -8.60 2.71
C CYS A 111 10.88 -8.03 1.97
N ILE A 112 9.70 -8.00 2.61
CA ILE A 112 8.48 -7.41 2.05
C ILE A 112 8.68 -5.93 1.74
N VAL A 113 9.20 -5.16 2.71
CA VAL A 113 9.45 -3.72 2.54
C VAL A 113 10.39 -3.46 1.37
N VAL A 114 11.54 -4.14 1.35
CA VAL A 114 12.57 -3.97 0.32
C VAL A 114 12.05 -4.42 -1.05
N LYS A 115 11.31 -5.53 -1.13
CA LYS A 115 10.73 -6.03 -2.39
C LYS A 115 9.76 -5.02 -2.99
N LEU A 116 8.83 -4.50 -2.19
CA LEU A 116 7.84 -3.52 -2.66
C LEU A 116 8.49 -2.20 -3.07
N GLN A 117 9.46 -1.71 -2.29
CA GLN A 117 10.21 -0.49 -2.61
C GLN A 117 11.04 -0.62 -3.90
N LYS A 118 11.56 -1.82 -4.19
CA LYS A 118 12.33 -2.08 -5.42
C LYS A 118 11.46 -2.34 -6.64
N SER A 119 10.33 -3.03 -6.46
CA SER A 119 9.51 -3.50 -7.59
C SER A 119 8.48 -2.46 -8.05
N ILE A 120 8.02 -1.58 -7.16
CA ILE A 120 7.05 -0.54 -7.52
C ILE A 120 7.82 0.70 -8.04
N PRO A 121 7.48 1.22 -9.24
CA PRO A 121 8.14 2.39 -9.80
C PRO A 121 8.01 3.61 -8.88
N GLN A 122 9.09 4.39 -8.72
CA GLN A 122 9.13 5.59 -7.87
C GLN A 122 8.15 6.69 -8.31
N GLN A 123 7.70 6.67 -9.57
CA GLN A 123 6.66 7.56 -10.08
C GLN A 123 5.32 7.33 -9.38
N THR A 124 5.07 6.11 -8.90
CA THR A 124 3.89 5.78 -8.11
C THR A 124 4.09 6.26 -6.68
N ARG A 125 3.32 7.26 -6.26
CA ARG A 125 3.36 7.74 -4.88
C ARG A 125 2.58 6.80 -3.98
N PHE A 126 3.30 6.03 -3.15
CA PHE A 126 2.68 5.18 -2.14
C PHE A 126 3.36 5.29 -0.76
N LYS A 127 2.57 5.05 0.29
CA LYS A 127 3.02 4.90 1.67
C LYS A 127 2.78 3.45 2.08
N LEU A 128 3.88 2.72 2.27
CA LEU A 128 3.86 1.35 2.74
C LEU A 128 3.84 1.31 4.27
N ARG A 129 2.99 0.45 4.82
CA ARG A 129 3.01 0.03 6.22
C ARG A 129 2.88 -1.49 6.27
N VAL A 130 3.80 -2.14 6.97
CA VAL A 130 3.77 -3.60 7.17
C VAL A 130 3.43 -3.91 8.63
N ILE A 131 2.49 -4.81 8.87
CA ILE A 131 2.04 -5.20 10.21
C ILE A 131 2.05 -6.73 10.36
N LEU A 132 2.23 -7.19 11.59
CA LEU A 132 2.04 -8.60 11.92
C LEU A 132 0.61 -8.82 12.40
N LYS A 133 0.06 -9.98 12.04
CA LYS A 133 -1.23 -10.43 12.57
C LYS A 133 -1.21 -10.48 14.10
N LYS A 134 -2.21 -9.87 14.74
CA LYS A 134 -2.33 -9.78 16.20
C LYS A 134 -2.39 -11.18 16.82
N GLY A 135 -1.69 -11.36 17.95
CA GLY A 135 -1.65 -12.63 18.68
C GLY A 135 -0.53 -13.59 18.25
N SER A 136 0.29 -13.23 17.26
CA SER A 136 1.38 -14.09 16.78
C SER A 136 2.65 -14.02 17.64
N HIS A 137 2.86 -12.93 18.40
CA HIS A 137 4.10 -12.71 19.16
C HIS A 137 3.92 -11.71 20.33
N ASN A 138 4.78 -11.76 21.34
CA ASN A 138 4.76 -10.82 22.49
C ASN A 138 5.38 -9.45 22.18
N THR A 139 6.18 -9.36 21.11
CA THR A 139 6.90 -8.14 20.67
C THR A 139 6.43 -7.64 19.30
N VAL A 140 5.17 -7.92 18.93
CA VAL A 140 4.59 -7.49 17.64
C VAL A 140 4.81 -6.01 17.40
N ASP A 141 4.53 -5.16 18.38
CA ASP A 141 4.63 -3.70 18.22
C ASP A 141 6.07 -3.23 18.00
N GLU A 142 7.05 -3.87 18.64
CA GLU A 142 8.46 -3.57 18.44
C GLU A 142 8.91 -3.95 17.04
N ILE A 143 8.55 -5.15 16.57
CA ILE A 143 8.88 -5.62 15.22
C ILE A 143 8.23 -4.69 14.18
N VAL A 144 6.95 -4.37 14.34
CA VAL A 144 6.22 -3.45 13.46
C VAL A 144 6.90 -2.08 13.44
N LYS A 145 7.36 -1.57 14.59
CA LYS A 145 8.09 -0.30 14.64
C LYS A 145 9.42 -0.39 13.89
N GLN A 146 10.16 -1.49 14.05
CA GLN A 146 11.46 -1.69 13.41
C GLN A 146 11.37 -1.79 11.88
N ILE A 147 10.40 -2.54 11.36
CA ILE A 147 10.25 -2.75 9.90
C ILE A 147 9.69 -1.53 9.17
N ASN A 148 8.96 -0.65 9.87
CA ASN A 148 8.40 0.58 9.28
C ASN A 148 9.30 1.82 9.48
N ASP A 149 10.39 1.69 10.24
CA ASP A 149 11.39 2.73 10.41
C ASP A 149 12.33 2.76 9.21
N LYS A 150 12.22 3.81 8.39
CA LYS A 150 12.96 3.94 7.13
C LYS A 150 14.46 4.02 7.35
N GLU A 151 14.91 4.71 8.40
CA GLU A 151 16.34 4.85 8.68
C GLU A 151 16.92 3.53 9.16
N ARG A 152 16.16 2.79 9.98
CA ARG A 152 16.56 1.45 10.42
C ARG A 152 16.60 0.44 9.26
N VAL A 153 15.62 0.47 8.36
CA VAL A 153 15.59 -0.38 7.16
C VAL A 153 16.77 -0.04 6.24
N ALA A 154 17.06 1.25 6.04
CA ALA A 154 18.21 1.68 5.24
C ALA A 154 19.53 1.17 5.86
N ALA A 155 19.74 1.37 7.16
CA ALA A 155 20.93 0.91 7.86
C ALA A 155 21.07 -0.62 7.81
N ALA A 156 19.96 -1.37 7.92
CA ALA A 156 19.96 -2.83 7.79
C ALA A 156 20.45 -3.30 6.40
N MET A 157 20.16 -2.55 5.34
CA MET A 157 20.57 -2.87 3.97
C MET A 157 22.04 -2.53 3.66
N GLU A 158 22.73 -1.80 4.54
CA GLU A 158 24.19 -1.57 4.47
C GLU A 158 24.99 -2.71 5.09
N ILE A 159 24.35 -3.57 5.91
CA ILE A 159 24.99 -4.74 6.51
C ILE A 159 25.10 -5.84 5.44
N GLY A 160 26.32 -6.14 4.98
CA GLY A 160 26.58 -7.10 3.90
C GLY A 160 25.87 -8.45 4.06
N GLY A 161 26.00 -9.09 5.23
CA GLY A 161 25.36 -10.39 5.48
C GLY A 161 23.83 -10.35 5.44
N LEU A 162 23.20 -9.27 5.94
CA LEU A 162 21.75 -9.11 5.91
C LEU A 162 21.25 -8.80 4.49
N LYS A 163 22.01 -7.97 3.76
CA LYS A 163 21.74 -7.64 2.35
C LYS A 163 21.74 -8.88 1.47
N GLU A 164 22.70 -9.78 1.65
CA GLU A 164 22.78 -11.05 0.92
C GLU A 164 21.60 -11.98 1.23
N LEU A 165 21.24 -12.11 2.50
CA LEU A 165 20.07 -12.88 2.92
C LEU A 165 18.78 -12.34 2.31
N VAL A 166 18.56 -11.02 2.39
CA VAL A 166 17.40 -10.37 1.77
C VAL A 166 17.42 -10.57 0.26
N ALA A 167 18.55 -10.39 -0.41
CA ALA A 167 18.71 -10.60 -1.85
C ALA A 167 18.33 -12.03 -2.28
N LYS A 168 18.74 -13.03 -1.49
CA LYS A 168 18.37 -14.43 -1.71
C LYS A 168 16.87 -14.67 -1.57
N CYS A 169 16.22 -14.02 -0.60
CA CYS A 169 14.77 -14.14 -0.39
C CYS A 169 13.96 -13.45 -1.49
N ILE A 170 14.45 -12.33 -2.04
CA ILE A 170 13.75 -11.54 -3.05
C ILE A 170 14.16 -11.85 -4.50
N SER A 171 15.02 -12.85 -4.71
CA SER A 171 15.66 -13.18 -6.00
C SER A 171 14.62 -13.23 -7.13
N GLU A 172 14.93 -12.53 -8.22
CA GLU A 172 13.98 -12.13 -9.25
C GLU A 172 13.56 -13.28 -10.16
N GLU A 173 12.30 -13.69 -10.05
CA GLU A 173 11.49 -14.03 -11.22
C GLU A 173 10.33 -13.04 -11.28
N ILE A 174 10.63 -11.79 -11.62
CA ILE A 174 9.59 -10.84 -12.05
C ILE A 174 9.77 -10.63 -13.55
N ASN A 175 8.94 -11.32 -14.33
CA ASN A 175 8.74 -10.96 -15.73
C ASN A 175 8.02 -9.60 -15.78
N LEU A 176 8.80 -8.52 -15.83
CA LEU A 176 8.32 -7.13 -15.93
C LEU A 176 7.48 -6.85 -17.19
N ASN A 177 7.32 -7.84 -18.07
CA ASN A 177 6.45 -7.77 -19.26
C ASN A 177 4.96 -7.99 -18.95
N GLN A 178 4.57 -8.33 -17.71
CA GLN A 178 3.18 -8.64 -17.36
C GLN A 178 2.52 -7.70 -16.35
N VAL A 179 3.20 -6.67 -15.83
CA VAL A 179 2.53 -5.70 -14.94
C VAL A 179 1.82 -4.65 -15.80
N PRO A 180 0.47 -4.62 -15.87
CA PRO A 180 -0.22 -3.57 -16.60
C PRO A 180 0.15 -2.23 -15.98
N MET A 181 0.70 -1.32 -16.81
CA MET A 181 1.02 0.04 -16.42
C MET A 181 -0.26 0.77 -16.00
N LEU A 182 -0.51 0.86 -14.70
CA LEU A 182 -1.58 1.71 -14.16
C LEU A 182 -1.07 3.11 -13.88
N ILE A 183 -0.71 3.81 -14.96
CA ILE A 183 -0.70 5.27 -15.03
C ILE A 183 -0.77 5.68 -16.52
N GLY A 184 -1.98 5.92 -17.03
CA GLY A 184 -2.17 6.68 -18.28
C GLY A 184 -1.99 8.18 -18.03
N GLN A 185 -1.59 9.05 -18.95
CA GLN A 185 -1.44 8.98 -20.41
C GLN A 185 -0.27 9.91 -20.81
N GLY A 186 0.42 9.59 -21.90
CA GLY A 186 1.39 10.49 -22.52
C GLY A 186 2.48 9.73 -23.25
N ASN A 187 2.51 9.85 -24.57
CA ASN A 187 3.48 9.24 -25.47
C ASN A 187 4.93 9.58 -25.07
N ASN A 188 5.59 8.67 -24.35
CA ASN A 188 7.02 8.47 -24.45
C ASN A 188 7.36 7.08 -23.94
N LEU A 189 7.80 6.23 -24.87
CA LEU A 189 8.32 4.90 -24.59
C LEU A 189 9.68 5.07 -23.89
N VAL A 190 9.66 5.29 -22.57
CA VAL A 190 10.91 5.30 -21.80
C VAL A 190 11.30 3.85 -21.53
N MET A 191 12.11 3.32 -22.44
CA MET A 191 13.08 2.26 -22.18
C MET A 191 13.78 2.56 -20.85
N LEU A 192 13.33 1.96 -19.74
CA LEU A 192 14.06 1.96 -18.49
C LEU A 192 15.20 0.94 -18.60
N LYS A 193 16.21 1.33 -19.39
CA LYS A 193 17.55 0.79 -19.30
C LYS A 193 18.05 1.02 -17.87
N ARG A 194 18.38 -0.08 -17.18
CA ARG A 194 19.53 -0.16 -16.29
C ARG A 194 19.51 0.85 -15.13
N PHE A 195 18.72 0.55 -14.10
CA PHE A 195 18.88 1.21 -12.79
C PHE A 195 20.19 0.74 -12.14
N LEU A 196 21.22 1.58 -12.29
CA LEU A 196 22.46 1.58 -11.52
C LEU A 196 22.18 1.91 -10.03
N PRO A 197 23.14 1.67 -9.13
CA PRO A 197 22.87 1.28 -7.76
C PRO A 197 22.34 2.45 -6.94
N PHE A 198 21.39 2.12 -6.07
CA PHE A 198 21.07 2.91 -4.88
C PHE A 198 22.38 3.37 -4.21
N GLN A 199 22.64 4.67 -4.25
CA GLN A 199 23.62 5.30 -3.39
C GLN A 199 22.84 5.76 -2.17
N TRP A 200 22.91 4.95 -1.11
CA TRP A 200 22.43 5.31 0.21
C TRP A 200 23.49 6.23 0.83
N CYS A 201 23.33 7.53 0.65
CA CYS A 201 23.99 8.58 1.43
C CYS A 201 23.03 9.75 1.56
#